data_AF-A0AAP9AAZ2-F1
#
_entry.id   AF-A0AAP9AAZ2-F1
#
_cell.length_a   1.000
_cell.length_b   1.000
_cell.length_c   1.000
_cell.angle_alpha   90.00
_cell.angle_beta   90.00
_cell.angle_gamma   90.00
#
_symmetry.space_group_name_H-M   'P 1'
#
loop_
_entity.id
_entity.type
_entity.pdbx_description
1 polymer ?
#
loop_
_entity_poly.entity_id
_entity_poly.type
_entity_poly.pdbx_seq_one_letter_code
_entity_poly.pdbx_strand_id
1 'polypeptide(L)'
;MTIKLRLMLLIATGLLTALVMSLAGYLGNVRMSEAVQDSEVSMTVLRNHMEADMMHDALRADVLSAMLVGLGKSTSSKDEVNTSLKEHAEHFRQVLGDNLKLPLDATIKSGLEKIRPSLDTYISAGERIVALALENPEAARGELDTFNKAFSQLEDQMAAMSELIESNTQETSASTRQTISHANLTLGAVLLASLLLLLAQGRWVLSSIMAPLQAASRIAASIARGNLSEPIVEPKRKDEASSLIRSLATMQRDLRGMIEVVRSNAHGVNGMSERLSQGCHDVAGSSQQQSAAASTMAAAASEMTASIEEITRHAGRALDMANQAEALAKDGGRVIHQVVKDMDGIARSAQQSAQVIRTLDKESEAIFSIIQVIKGIADQTNLLALNAAIEAARAGEQGRGFAVVADEVRSLAGRTSASTQEIASMVGRIQQNTREAVTSMEEGVTQVDKGMAVTAEVERAIRDILQATLNTTELVNDISRTIGEQSLASNEISHQVEMIAGMSENNSRIIGETASTTDELAGLAGKLSQSVDRFSL
;
A
#
# COMPACT_ATOMS: atom_id res chain seq x y z
N MET A 1 18.64 14.19 -42.48
CA MET A 1 19.68 13.19 -42.79
C MET A 1 19.99 12.39 -41.56
N THR A 2 19.93 11.08 -41.68
CA THR A 2 20.36 10.10 -40.67
C THR A 2 21.87 10.21 -40.42
N ILE A 3 22.31 9.80 -39.24
CA ILE A 3 23.74 9.67 -38.92
C ILE A 3 24.43 8.78 -39.96
N LYS A 4 23.78 7.66 -40.32
CA LYS A 4 24.25 6.72 -41.34
C LYS A 4 24.54 7.41 -42.68
N LEU A 5 23.62 8.27 -43.14
CA LEU A 5 23.77 8.97 -44.42
C LEU A 5 24.89 10.03 -44.38
N ARG A 6 25.09 10.70 -43.24
CA ARG A 6 26.21 11.66 -43.06
C ARG A 6 27.57 10.95 -43.12
N LEU A 7 27.70 9.80 -42.46
CA LEU A 7 28.92 8.99 -42.51
C LEU A 7 29.16 8.44 -43.93
N MET A 8 28.12 7.98 -44.62
CA MET A 8 28.24 7.56 -46.02
C MET A 8 28.69 8.71 -46.94
N LEU A 9 28.17 9.93 -46.77
CA LEU A 9 28.65 11.09 -47.53
C LEU A 9 30.13 11.40 -47.26
N LEU A 10 30.59 11.31 -46.01
CA LEU A 10 32.00 11.52 -45.67
C LEU A 10 32.91 10.51 -46.38
N ILE A 11 32.53 9.22 -46.37
CA ILE A 11 33.27 8.17 -47.08
C ILE A 11 33.26 8.41 -48.59
N ALA A 12 32.09 8.73 -49.16
CA ALA A 12 31.95 9.01 -50.58
C ALA A 12 32.80 10.21 -51.04
N THR A 13 32.83 11.29 -50.26
CA THR A 13 33.68 12.46 -50.54
C THR A 13 35.17 12.13 -50.41
N GLY A 14 35.57 11.30 -49.43
CA GLY A 14 36.94 10.80 -49.30
C GLY A 14 37.38 9.97 -50.50
N LEU A 15 36.55 9.04 -50.97
CA LEU A 15 36.84 8.24 -52.17
C LEU A 15 36.92 9.11 -53.43
N LEU A 16 36.00 10.08 -53.58
CA LEU A 16 35.97 10.98 -54.73
C LEU A 16 37.22 11.86 -54.79
N THR A 17 37.66 12.43 -53.65
CA THR A 17 38.89 13.26 -53.60
C THR A 17 40.14 12.44 -53.90
N ALA A 18 40.24 11.21 -53.39
CA ALA A 18 41.34 10.30 -53.72
C ALA A 18 41.39 9.95 -55.22
N LEU A 19 40.22 9.71 -55.84
CA LEU A 19 40.11 9.45 -57.28
C LEU A 19 40.55 10.66 -58.11
N VAL A 20 40.08 11.86 -57.77
CA VAL A 20 40.44 13.11 -58.47
C VAL A 20 41.93 13.40 -58.34
N MET A 21 42.51 13.23 -57.16
CA MET A 21 43.96 13.37 -56.95
C MET A 21 44.78 12.38 -57.76
N SER A 22 44.36 11.11 -57.77
CA SER A 22 45.06 10.05 -58.52
C SER A 22 45.01 10.34 -60.02
N LEU A 23 43.87 10.78 -60.54
CA LEU A 23 43.71 11.15 -61.94
C LEU A 23 44.56 12.37 -62.33
N ALA A 24 44.56 13.42 -61.50
CA ALA A 24 45.38 14.62 -61.73
C ALA A 24 46.88 14.30 -61.71
N GLY A 25 47.32 13.49 -60.73
CA GLY A 25 48.70 13.01 -60.65
C GLY A 25 49.12 12.16 -61.84
N TYR A 26 48.26 11.23 -62.28
CA TYR A 26 48.52 10.39 -63.45
C TYR A 26 48.68 11.23 -64.73
N LEU A 27 47.74 12.14 -65.01
CA LEU A 27 47.80 13.01 -66.19
C LEU A 27 49.01 13.95 -66.17
N GLY A 28 49.36 14.48 -65.00
CA GLY A 28 50.56 15.31 -64.82
C GLY A 28 51.85 14.53 -65.08
N ASN A 29 51.94 13.29 -64.59
CA ASN A 29 53.10 12.43 -64.78
C ASN A 29 53.30 12.03 -66.25
N VAL A 30 52.23 11.66 -66.97
CA VAL A 30 52.31 11.34 -68.41
C VAL A 30 52.89 12.52 -69.21
N ARG A 31 52.36 13.73 -69.01
CA ARG A 31 52.87 14.93 -69.69
C ARG A 31 54.32 15.28 -69.32
N MET A 32 54.68 15.08 -68.06
CA MET A 32 56.04 15.30 -67.58
C MET A 32 57.00 14.29 -68.22
N SER A 33 56.61 13.02 -68.32
CA SER A 33 57.41 11.97 -68.95
C SER A 33 57.68 12.26 -70.42
N GLU A 34 56.66 12.70 -71.17
CA GLU A 34 56.80 13.10 -72.58
C GLU A 34 57.76 14.28 -72.72
N ALA A 35 57.58 15.35 -71.93
CA ALA A 35 58.45 16.53 -71.99
C ALA A 35 59.91 16.22 -71.63
N VAL A 36 60.14 15.36 -70.62
CA VAL A 36 61.50 14.93 -70.25
C VAL A 36 62.14 14.11 -71.37
N GLN A 37 61.39 13.22 -72.01
CA GLN A 37 61.87 12.44 -73.14
C GLN A 37 62.26 13.33 -74.34
N ASP A 38 61.44 14.32 -74.67
CA ASP A 38 61.75 15.28 -75.74
C ASP A 38 63.02 16.09 -75.42
N SER A 39 63.19 16.52 -74.17
CA SER A 39 64.39 17.22 -73.72
C SER A 39 65.64 16.33 -73.77
N GLU A 40 65.53 15.04 -73.45
CA GLU A 40 66.63 14.06 -73.54
C GLU A 40 67.07 13.86 -74.99
N VAL A 41 66.11 13.75 -75.92
CA VAL A 41 66.38 13.66 -77.36
C VAL A 41 67.12 14.92 -77.83
N SER A 42 66.60 16.12 -77.54
CA SER A 42 67.25 17.38 -77.95
C SER A 42 68.68 17.52 -77.43
N MET A 43 68.93 17.16 -76.15
CA MET A 43 70.29 17.17 -75.58
C MET A 43 71.22 16.16 -76.25
N THR A 44 70.71 14.98 -76.62
CA THR A 44 71.49 13.95 -77.34
C THR A 44 71.89 14.43 -78.72
N VAL A 45 70.96 15.11 -79.43
CA VAL A 45 71.23 15.70 -80.75
C VAL A 45 72.32 16.75 -80.68
N LEU A 46 72.25 17.66 -79.70
CA LEU A 46 73.27 18.68 -79.47
C LEU A 46 74.64 18.06 -79.18
N ARG A 47 74.71 17.05 -78.30
CA ARG A 47 75.96 16.35 -77.99
C ARG A 47 76.59 15.74 -79.22
N ASN A 48 75.82 14.98 -79.99
CA ASN A 48 76.30 14.35 -81.21
C ASN A 48 76.69 15.42 -82.25
N HIS A 49 75.96 16.52 -82.38
CA HIS A 49 76.33 17.59 -83.32
C HIS A 49 77.64 18.27 -82.96
N MET A 50 77.89 18.54 -81.68
CA MET A 50 79.21 19.02 -81.22
C MET A 50 80.32 18.01 -81.50
N GLU A 51 80.05 16.72 -81.39
CA GLU A 51 81.01 15.67 -81.74
C GLU A 51 81.31 15.62 -83.24
N ALA A 52 80.28 15.83 -84.07
CA ALA A 52 80.42 15.96 -85.51
C ALA A 52 81.23 17.22 -85.90
N ASP A 53 81.02 18.34 -85.21
CA ASP A 53 81.79 19.58 -85.37
C ASP A 53 83.28 19.36 -85.03
N MET A 54 83.57 18.65 -83.93
CA MET A 54 84.95 18.26 -83.62
C MET A 54 85.59 17.38 -84.71
N MET A 55 84.83 16.46 -85.32
CA MET A 55 85.34 15.62 -86.42
C MET A 55 85.59 16.40 -87.70
N HIS A 56 84.82 17.47 -87.94
CA HIS A 56 85.03 18.38 -89.07
C HIS A 56 86.42 19.04 -89.00
N ASP A 57 86.74 19.60 -87.84
CA ASP A 57 88.04 20.19 -87.55
C ASP A 57 89.17 19.16 -87.57
N ALA A 58 88.93 17.97 -86.99
CA ALA A 58 89.91 16.89 -86.97
C ALA A 58 90.29 16.42 -88.38
N LEU A 59 89.32 16.28 -89.28
CA LEU A 59 89.58 15.91 -90.68
C LEU A 59 90.40 16.98 -91.41
N ARG A 60 90.18 18.27 -91.11
CA ARG A 60 91.03 19.35 -91.64
C ARG A 60 92.45 19.26 -91.11
N ALA A 61 92.61 18.94 -89.83
CA ALA A 61 93.91 18.73 -89.23
C ALA A 61 94.65 17.56 -89.89
N ASP A 62 93.96 16.46 -90.22
CA ASP A 62 94.55 15.32 -90.95
C ASP A 62 95.05 15.72 -92.34
N VAL A 63 94.26 16.51 -93.07
CA VAL A 63 94.65 17.04 -94.39
C VAL A 63 95.90 17.91 -94.29
N LEU A 64 95.94 18.84 -93.35
CA LEU A 64 97.11 19.70 -93.13
C LEU A 64 98.33 18.89 -92.66
N SER A 65 98.11 17.88 -91.82
CA SER A 65 99.15 16.94 -91.38
C SER A 65 99.72 16.15 -92.56
N ALA A 66 98.88 15.64 -93.46
CA ALA A 66 99.31 14.94 -94.67
C ALA A 66 100.21 15.80 -95.57
N MET A 67 99.88 17.10 -95.71
CA MET A 67 100.71 18.03 -96.45
C MET A 67 102.09 18.22 -95.81
N LEU A 68 102.16 18.29 -94.48
CA LEU A 68 103.43 18.37 -93.76
C LEU A 68 104.24 17.08 -93.89
N VAL A 69 103.59 15.91 -93.82
CA VAL A 69 104.24 14.60 -94.07
C VAL A 69 104.80 14.53 -95.47
N GLY A 70 104.02 14.90 -96.49
CA GLY A 70 104.44 14.95 -97.90
C GLY A 70 105.66 15.84 -98.16
N LEU A 71 105.75 16.98 -97.46
CA LEU A 71 106.88 17.92 -97.55
C LEU A 71 108.09 17.52 -96.70
N GLY A 72 108.04 16.38 -95.99
CA GLY A 72 109.09 15.95 -95.06
C GLY A 72 109.22 16.84 -93.82
N LYS A 73 108.17 17.58 -93.47
CA LYS A 73 108.12 18.54 -92.34
C LYS A 73 107.34 18.04 -91.13
N SER A 74 106.89 16.79 -91.13
CA SER A 74 106.19 16.16 -90.01
C SER A 74 106.94 14.93 -89.51
N THR A 75 106.77 14.62 -88.22
CA THR A 75 107.21 13.37 -87.60
C THR A 75 106.21 12.23 -87.76
N SER A 76 104.98 12.52 -88.19
CA SER A 76 103.94 11.51 -88.41
C SER A 76 104.24 10.64 -89.63
N SER A 77 103.84 9.37 -89.57
CA SER A 77 103.96 8.46 -90.71
C SER A 77 102.82 8.65 -91.72
N LYS A 78 103.03 8.19 -92.94
CA LYS A 78 101.97 8.17 -93.97
C LYS A 78 100.76 7.32 -93.54
N ASP A 79 101.02 6.20 -92.87
CA ASP A 79 99.98 5.28 -92.40
C ASP A 79 99.16 5.88 -91.24
N GLU A 80 99.80 6.62 -90.33
CA GLU A 80 99.12 7.31 -89.23
C GLU A 80 98.10 8.33 -89.75
N VAL A 81 98.48 9.16 -90.73
CA VAL A 81 97.58 10.19 -91.27
C VAL A 81 96.44 9.57 -92.08
N ASN A 82 96.70 8.53 -92.87
CA ASN A 82 95.64 7.81 -93.57
C ASN A 82 94.65 7.11 -92.62
N THR A 83 95.16 6.55 -91.51
CA THR A 83 94.32 5.89 -90.50
C THR A 83 93.46 6.93 -89.77
N SER A 84 94.07 8.03 -89.30
CA SER A 84 93.38 9.14 -88.62
C SER A 84 92.28 9.74 -89.50
N LEU A 85 92.60 10.03 -90.77
CA LEU A 85 91.61 10.55 -91.73
C LEU A 85 90.42 9.61 -91.89
N LYS A 86 90.69 8.30 -92.02
CA LYS A 86 89.64 7.30 -92.19
C LYS A 86 88.78 7.18 -90.94
N GLU A 87 89.39 7.13 -89.76
CA GLU A 87 88.69 7.07 -88.48
C GLU A 87 87.81 8.30 -88.25
N HIS A 88 88.33 9.51 -88.45
CA HIS A 88 87.54 10.75 -88.34
C HIS A 88 86.44 10.82 -89.39
N ALA A 89 86.69 10.41 -90.64
CA ALA A 89 85.66 10.38 -91.68
C ALA A 89 84.55 9.37 -91.39
N GLU A 90 84.89 8.17 -90.90
CA GLU A 90 83.92 7.15 -90.49
C GLU A 90 83.12 7.62 -89.27
N HIS A 91 83.79 8.20 -88.26
CA HIS A 91 83.14 8.72 -87.06
C HIS A 91 82.21 9.89 -87.36
N PHE A 92 82.62 10.83 -88.22
CA PHE A 92 81.77 11.95 -88.62
C PHE A 92 80.49 11.45 -89.34
N ARG A 93 80.63 10.48 -90.26
CA ARG A 93 79.46 9.84 -90.89
C ARG A 93 78.58 9.11 -89.87
N GLN A 94 79.19 8.43 -88.90
CA GLN A 94 78.47 7.70 -87.86
C GLN A 94 77.66 8.65 -86.99
N VAL A 95 78.27 9.71 -86.46
CA VAL A 95 77.63 10.66 -85.56
C VAL A 95 76.46 11.40 -86.24
N LEU A 96 76.64 11.81 -87.50
CA LEU A 96 75.53 12.37 -88.30
C LEU A 96 74.41 11.33 -88.52
N GLY A 97 74.80 10.08 -88.80
CA GLY A 97 73.86 8.97 -88.96
C GLY A 97 73.09 8.60 -87.69
N ASP A 98 73.74 8.69 -86.52
CA ASP A 98 73.14 8.41 -85.23
C ASP A 98 72.15 9.51 -84.84
N ASN A 99 72.43 10.78 -85.16
CA ASN A 99 71.45 11.85 -85.03
C ASN A 99 70.20 11.62 -85.88
N LEU A 100 70.35 11.18 -87.13
CA LEU A 100 69.21 10.92 -88.02
C LEU A 100 68.31 9.74 -87.59
N LYS A 101 68.78 8.89 -86.65
CA LYS A 101 67.97 7.79 -86.07
C LYS A 101 67.11 8.26 -84.88
N LEU A 102 67.40 9.42 -84.31
CA LEU A 102 66.64 9.97 -83.19
C LEU A 102 65.26 10.46 -83.66
N PRO A 103 64.25 10.54 -82.77
CA PRO A 103 62.94 11.12 -83.08
C PRO A 103 63.04 12.65 -83.14
N LEU A 104 63.66 13.16 -84.20
CA LEU A 104 63.98 14.57 -84.39
C LEU A 104 62.74 15.39 -84.77
N ASP A 105 62.75 16.68 -84.42
CA ASP A 105 61.89 17.67 -85.05
C ASP A 105 62.12 17.70 -86.57
N ALA A 106 61.05 17.97 -87.32
CA ALA A 106 61.09 17.96 -88.79
C ALA A 106 62.13 18.95 -89.34
N THR A 107 62.36 20.07 -88.67
CA THR A 107 63.31 21.11 -89.07
C THR A 107 64.75 20.65 -88.86
N ILE A 108 65.05 20.09 -87.68
CA ILE A 108 66.36 19.53 -87.33
C ILE A 108 66.72 18.39 -88.28
N LYS A 109 65.77 17.46 -88.50
CA LYS A 109 65.96 16.33 -89.41
C LYS A 109 66.27 16.80 -90.83
N SER A 110 65.47 17.72 -91.36
CA SER A 110 65.66 18.27 -92.70
C SER A 110 67.02 18.94 -92.87
N GLY A 111 67.48 19.69 -91.86
CA GLY A 111 68.78 20.34 -91.94
C GLY A 111 69.95 19.34 -91.82
N LEU A 112 69.87 18.32 -90.98
CA LEU A 112 70.92 17.28 -90.88
C LEU A 112 71.03 16.47 -92.18
N GLU A 113 69.90 16.20 -92.84
CA GLU A 113 69.90 15.55 -94.16
C GLU A 113 70.60 16.40 -95.24
N LYS A 114 70.54 17.74 -95.14
CA LYS A 114 71.22 18.66 -96.07
C LYS A 114 72.74 18.72 -95.86
N ILE A 115 73.23 18.37 -94.67
CA ILE A 115 74.67 18.33 -94.37
C ILE A 115 75.34 17.15 -95.05
N ARG A 116 74.65 16.01 -95.18
CA ARG A 116 75.24 14.75 -95.70
C ARG A 116 75.96 14.91 -97.06
N PRO A 117 75.38 15.54 -98.11
CA PRO A 117 76.09 15.72 -99.38
C PRO A 117 77.36 16.57 -99.26
N SER A 118 77.31 17.62 -98.44
CA SER A 118 78.47 18.50 -98.18
C SER A 118 79.54 17.78 -97.35
N LEU A 119 79.12 16.94 -96.38
CA LEU A 119 80.01 16.05 -95.64
C LEU A 119 80.72 15.06 -96.55
N ASP A 120 80.00 14.36 -97.42
CA ASP A 120 80.60 13.41 -98.35
C ASP A 120 81.54 14.09 -99.35
N THR A 121 81.19 15.30 -99.80
CA THR A 121 82.06 16.13 -100.66
C THR A 121 83.34 16.53 -99.93
N TYR A 122 83.23 16.95 -98.67
CA TYR A 122 84.35 17.34 -97.82
C TYR A 122 85.28 16.17 -97.51
N ILE A 123 84.74 15.03 -97.07
CA ILE A 123 85.51 13.79 -96.84
C ILE A 123 86.22 13.37 -98.12
N SER A 124 85.51 13.32 -99.26
CA SER A 124 86.11 12.91 -100.53
C SER A 124 87.20 13.89 -100.99
N ALA A 125 87.05 15.19 -100.73
CA ALA A 125 88.09 16.18 -100.98
C ALA A 125 89.30 15.96 -100.06
N GLY A 126 89.06 15.65 -98.78
CA GLY A 126 90.07 15.27 -97.80
C GLY A 126 90.87 14.03 -98.21
N GLU A 127 90.19 12.95 -98.58
CA GLU A 127 90.84 11.71 -99.06
C GLU A 127 91.69 11.96 -100.31
N ARG A 128 91.18 12.73 -101.27
CA ARG A 128 91.94 13.09 -102.49
C ARG A 128 93.17 13.92 -102.17
N ILE A 129 93.03 14.96 -101.35
CA ILE A 129 94.16 15.85 -101.05
C ILE A 129 95.20 15.15 -100.16
N VAL A 130 94.80 14.26 -99.24
CA VAL A 130 95.72 13.43 -98.47
C VAL A 130 96.48 12.47 -99.39
N ALA A 131 95.79 11.74 -100.28
CA ALA A 131 96.45 10.85 -101.23
C ALA A 131 97.48 11.59 -102.10
N LEU A 132 97.10 12.75 -102.65
CA LEU A 132 98.02 13.61 -103.41
C LEU A 132 99.15 14.15 -102.55
N ALA A 133 98.89 14.58 -101.31
CA ALA A 133 99.90 15.18 -100.45
C ALA A 133 101.02 14.20 -100.12
N LEU A 134 100.69 12.92 -99.93
CA LEU A 134 101.66 11.88 -99.57
C LEU A 134 102.54 11.45 -100.76
N GLU A 135 102.07 11.58 -102.01
CA GLU A 135 102.79 11.16 -103.23
C GLU A 135 103.40 12.31 -104.03
N ASN A 136 102.66 13.42 -104.17
CA ASN A 136 103.01 14.60 -104.94
C ASN A 136 102.53 15.89 -104.24
N PRO A 137 103.34 16.45 -103.32
CA PRO A 137 102.98 17.63 -102.53
C PRO A 137 102.65 18.88 -103.37
N GLU A 138 103.22 19.03 -104.56
CA GLU A 138 102.88 20.16 -105.44
C GLU A 138 101.48 20.02 -106.05
N ALA A 139 101.11 18.81 -106.48
CA ALA A 139 99.76 18.54 -106.98
C ALA A 139 98.70 18.73 -105.89
N ALA A 140 99.00 18.30 -104.65
CA ALA A 140 98.13 18.52 -103.50
C ALA A 140 97.89 20.00 -103.19
N ARG A 141 98.91 20.85 -103.40
CA ARG A 141 98.78 22.30 -103.23
C ARG A 141 97.80 22.92 -104.22
N GLY A 142 97.68 22.37 -105.42
CA GLY A 142 96.69 22.78 -106.43
C GLY A 142 95.24 22.48 -106.02
N GLU A 143 95.01 21.41 -105.25
CA GLU A 143 93.69 20.99 -104.76
C GLU A 143 93.27 21.63 -103.43
N LEU A 144 94.16 22.40 -102.79
CA LEU A 144 93.89 23.04 -101.51
C LEU A 144 92.70 24.01 -101.57
N ASP A 145 92.52 24.72 -102.68
CA ASP A 145 91.38 25.64 -102.87
C ASP A 145 90.06 24.86 -102.95
N THR A 146 90.05 23.72 -103.64
CA THR A 146 88.89 22.80 -103.70
C THR A 146 88.53 22.27 -102.32
N PHE A 147 89.52 21.81 -101.55
CA PHE A 147 89.32 21.34 -100.18
C PHE A 147 88.82 22.44 -99.25
N ASN A 148 89.43 23.63 -99.28
CA ASN A 148 89.01 24.77 -98.45
C ASN A 148 87.59 25.23 -98.79
N LYS A 149 87.17 25.17 -100.06
CA LYS A 149 85.77 25.45 -100.45
C LYS A 149 84.81 24.42 -99.87
N ALA A 150 85.16 23.13 -99.94
CA ALA A 150 84.34 22.06 -99.35
C ALA A 150 84.28 22.17 -97.83
N PHE A 151 85.40 22.51 -97.17
CA PHE A 151 85.47 22.82 -95.74
C PHE A 151 84.54 23.97 -95.39
N SER A 152 84.70 25.14 -96.03
CA SER A 152 83.91 26.35 -95.73
C SER A 152 82.42 26.14 -95.96
N GLN A 153 82.04 25.43 -97.03
CA GLN A 153 80.64 25.13 -97.30
C GLN A 153 80.03 24.23 -96.21
N LEU A 154 80.76 23.22 -95.77
CA LEU A 154 80.31 22.33 -94.70
C LEU A 154 80.30 23.06 -93.35
N GLU A 155 81.29 23.90 -93.09
CA GLU A 155 81.38 24.75 -91.89
C GLU A 155 80.15 25.65 -91.77
N ASP A 156 79.79 26.38 -92.84
CA ASP A 156 78.61 27.25 -92.83
C ASP A 156 77.32 26.47 -92.54
N GLN A 157 77.21 25.24 -93.05
CA GLN A 157 76.05 24.38 -92.80
C GLN A 157 76.05 23.79 -91.39
N MET A 158 77.21 23.39 -90.87
CA MET A 158 77.38 22.89 -89.51
C MET A 158 77.10 24.00 -88.49
N ALA A 159 77.57 25.23 -88.74
CA ALA A 159 77.30 26.40 -87.91
C ALA A 159 75.81 26.76 -87.88
N ALA A 160 75.14 26.82 -89.05
CA ALA A 160 73.70 27.06 -89.11
C ALA A 160 72.88 25.96 -88.40
N MET A 161 73.36 24.71 -88.46
CA MET A 161 72.76 23.60 -87.74
C MET A 161 73.00 23.67 -86.24
N SER A 162 74.19 24.10 -85.80
CA SER A 162 74.52 24.32 -84.39
C SER A 162 73.56 25.33 -83.77
N GLU A 163 73.33 26.47 -84.42
CA GLU A 163 72.39 27.48 -83.95
C GLU A 163 70.96 26.93 -83.85
N LEU A 164 70.54 26.14 -84.83
CA LEU A 164 69.21 25.54 -84.87
C LEU A 164 69.00 24.49 -83.77
N ILE A 165 69.97 23.60 -83.56
CA ILE A 165 69.94 22.58 -82.50
C ILE A 165 70.02 23.23 -81.12
N GLU A 166 70.87 24.25 -80.94
CA GLU A 166 70.99 24.97 -79.68
C GLU A 166 69.68 25.68 -79.33
N SER A 167 69.08 26.40 -80.27
CA SER A 167 67.77 27.04 -80.10
C SER A 167 66.67 26.03 -79.74
N ASN A 168 66.59 24.91 -80.48
CA ASN A 168 65.61 23.87 -80.20
C ASN A 168 65.80 23.23 -78.82
N THR A 169 67.06 23.04 -78.41
CA THR A 169 67.40 22.48 -77.09
C THR A 169 67.01 23.44 -75.96
N GLN A 170 67.25 24.74 -76.13
CA GLN A 170 66.83 25.77 -75.18
C GLN A 170 65.30 25.86 -75.06
N GLU A 171 64.58 25.86 -76.20
CA GLU A 171 63.11 25.90 -76.22
C GLU A 171 62.50 24.66 -75.58
N THR A 172 62.97 23.46 -75.95
CA THR A 172 62.52 22.19 -75.37
C THR A 172 62.78 22.14 -73.86
N SER A 173 63.95 22.61 -73.42
CA SER A 173 64.30 22.69 -71.99
C SER A 173 63.40 23.66 -71.21
N ALA A 174 63.10 24.82 -71.79
CA ALA A 174 62.20 25.81 -71.19
C ALA A 174 60.75 25.28 -71.11
N SER A 175 60.25 24.69 -72.19
CA SER A 175 58.93 24.04 -72.26
C SER A 175 58.80 22.90 -71.24
N THR A 176 59.85 22.10 -71.07
CA THR A 176 59.90 21.01 -70.07
C THR A 176 59.80 21.55 -68.64
N ARG A 177 60.57 22.59 -68.29
CA ARG A 177 60.48 23.24 -66.98
C ARG A 177 59.09 23.81 -66.72
N GLN A 178 58.48 24.43 -67.73
CA GLN A 178 57.13 24.97 -67.63
C GLN A 178 56.08 23.85 -67.44
N THR A 179 56.20 22.74 -68.16
CA THR A 179 55.33 21.57 -68.03
C THR A 179 55.42 20.95 -66.63
N ILE A 180 56.64 20.79 -66.10
CA ILE A 180 56.88 20.32 -64.72
C ILE A 180 56.25 21.28 -63.71
N SER A 181 56.46 22.59 -63.85
CA SER A 181 55.90 23.60 -62.94
C SER A 181 54.38 23.60 -62.94
N HIS A 182 53.73 23.52 -64.11
CA HIS A 182 52.27 23.44 -64.21
C HIS A 182 51.71 22.14 -63.62
N ALA A 183 52.39 21.01 -63.84
CA ALA A 183 52.01 19.73 -63.23
C ALA A 183 52.08 19.80 -61.68
N ASN A 184 53.15 20.37 -61.13
CA ASN A 184 53.30 20.55 -59.68
C ASN A 184 52.25 21.52 -59.09
N LEU A 185 51.97 22.64 -59.77
CA LEU A 185 50.98 23.63 -59.30
C LEU A 185 49.56 23.07 -59.33
N THR A 186 49.18 22.35 -60.40
CA THR A 186 47.86 21.71 -60.50
C THR A 186 47.70 20.62 -59.43
N LEU A 187 48.71 19.78 -59.21
CA LEU A 187 48.68 18.77 -58.15
C LEU A 187 48.54 19.41 -56.76
N GLY A 188 49.32 20.48 -56.49
CA GLY A 188 49.24 21.23 -55.23
C GLY A 188 47.88 21.88 -54.99
N ALA A 189 47.26 22.46 -56.02
CA ALA A 189 45.92 23.06 -55.93
C ALA A 189 44.83 22.01 -55.64
N VAL A 190 44.88 20.85 -56.31
CA VAL A 190 43.92 19.75 -56.09
C VAL A 190 44.08 19.15 -54.69
N LEU A 191 45.33 18.99 -54.21
CA LEU A 191 45.64 18.56 -52.85
C LEU A 191 45.04 19.51 -51.80
N LEU A 192 45.27 20.81 -51.95
CA LEU A 192 44.78 21.82 -51.01
C LEU A 192 43.25 21.89 -51.00
N ALA A 193 42.61 21.87 -52.16
CA ALA A 193 41.15 21.89 -52.28
C ALA A 193 40.51 20.63 -51.64
N SER A 194 41.10 19.46 -51.87
CA SER A 194 40.66 18.20 -51.27
C SER A 194 40.77 18.22 -49.74
N LEU A 195 41.88 18.74 -49.21
CA LEU A 195 42.10 18.89 -47.77
C LEU A 195 41.06 19.83 -47.12
N LEU A 196 40.82 21.00 -47.73
CA LEU A 196 39.85 21.97 -47.21
C LEU A 196 38.42 21.40 -47.23
N LEU A 197 38.04 20.67 -48.29
CA LEU A 197 36.74 20.03 -48.40
C LEU A 197 36.55 18.98 -47.29
N LEU A 198 37.55 18.11 -47.07
CA LEU A 198 37.51 17.09 -46.02
C LEU A 198 37.47 17.69 -44.61
N LEU A 199 38.22 18.77 -44.36
CA LEU A 199 38.18 19.47 -43.06
C LEU A 199 36.82 20.13 -42.81
N ALA A 200 36.25 20.80 -43.81
CA ALA A 200 34.93 21.43 -43.70
C ALA A 200 33.83 20.39 -43.45
N GLN A 201 33.84 19.29 -44.21
CA GLN A 201 32.89 18.19 -44.04
C GLN A 201 33.07 17.48 -42.70
N GLY A 202 34.32 17.22 -42.28
CA GLY A 202 34.62 16.62 -40.98
C GLY A 202 34.09 17.46 -39.82
N ARG A 203 34.30 18.78 -39.86
CA ARG A 203 33.79 19.71 -38.83
C ARG A 203 32.25 19.76 -38.80
N TRP A 204 31.60 19.70 -39.96
CA TRP A 204 30.14 19.60 -40.06
C TRP A 204 29.60 18.29 -39.49
N VAL A 205 30.22 17.14 -39.80
CA VAL A 205 29.82 15.84 -39.25
C VAL A 205 29.99 15.82 -37.73
N LEU A 206 31.14 16.26 -37.22
CA LEU A 206 31.47 16.26 -35.79
C LEU A 206 30.49 17.13 -34.99
N SER A 207 30.23 18.37 -35.43
CA SER A 207 29.25 19.25 -34.78
C SER A 207 27.82 18.70 -34.86
N SER A 208 27.44 18.07 -35.97
CA SER A 208 26.07 17.61 -36.19
C SER A 208 25.70 16.31 -35.44
N ILE A 209 26.69 15.51 -35.03
CA ILE A 209 26.50 14.23 -34.32
C ILE A 209 26.91 14.36 -32.85
N MET A 210 28.11 14.90 -32.58
CA MET A 210 28.68 14.89 -31.23
C MET A 210 27.93 15.84 -30.28
N ALA A 211 27.49 17.02 -30.75
CA ALA A 211 26.79 17.96 -29.88
C ALA A 211 25.43 17.41 -29.39
N PRO A 212 24.55 16.83 -30.23
CA PRO A 212 23.34 16.16 -29.76
C PRO A 212 23.61 14.96 -28.84
N LEU A 213 24.65 14.16 -29.10
CA LEU A 213 25.01 13.04 -28.22
C LEU A 213 25.51 13.50 -26.84
N GLN A 214 26.31 14.57 -26.80
CA GLN A 214 26.73 15.19 -25.54
C GLN A 214 25.54 15.77 -24.78
N ALA A 215 24.57 16.38 -25.47
CA ALA A 215 23.32 16.84 -24.84
C ALA A 215 22.54 15.66 -24.25
N ALA A 216 22.34 14.58 -25.00
CA ALA A 216 21.68 13.37 -24.51
C ALA A 216 22.41 12.77 -23.29
N SER A 217 23.74 12.72 -23.31
CA SER A 217 24.56 12.27 -22.17
C SER A 217 24.38 13.15 -20.94
N ARG A 218 24.37 14.49 -21.10
CA ARG A 218 24.12 15.43 -19.99
C ARG A 218 22.72 15.27 -19.40
N ILE A 219 21.71 15.12 -20.26
CA ILE A 219 20.32 14.87 -19.87
C ILE A 219 20.24 13.56 -19.07
N ALA A 220 20.78 12.46 -19.59
CA ALA A 220 20.79 11.17 -18.91
C ALA A 220 21.52 11.26 -17.56
N ALA A 221 22.65 11.98 -17.49
CA ALA A 221 23.38 12.21 -16.24
C ALA A 221 22.58 13.07 -15.24
N SER A 222 21.78 14.03 -15.71
CA SER A 222 20.87 14.80 -14.85
C SER A 222 19.80 13.91 -14.25
N ILE A 223 19.13 13.10 -15.09
CA ILE A 223 18.11 12.14 -14.65
C ILE A 223 18.70 11.13 -13.65
N ALA A 224 19.90 10.61 -13.91
CA ALA A 224 20.57 9.65 -13.03
C ALA A 224 20.91 10.23 -11.64
N ARG A 225 21.22 11.53 -11.57
CA ARG A 225 21.42 12.26 -10.30
C ARG A 225 20.11 12.63 -9.60
N GLY A 226 18.96 12.31 -10.20
CA GLY A 226 17.65 12.64 -9.69
C GLY A 226 17.15 14.04 -10.07
N ASN A 227 17.87 14.80 -10.90
CA ASN A 227 17.41 16.11 -11.33
C ASN A 227 16.51 16.02 -12.56
N LEU A 228 15.21 16.16 -12.33
CA LEU A 228 14.13 16.13 -13.32
C LEU A 228 13.47 17.50 -13.52
N SER A 229 13.92 18.55 -12.82
CA SER A 229 13.22 19.85 -12.73
C SER A 229 13.25 20.64 -14.04
N GLU A 230 14.33 20.50 -14.81
CA GLU A 230 14.46 21.16 -16.10
C GLU A 230 13.78 20.35 -17.22
N PRO A 231 12.78 20.91 -17.93
CA PRO A 231 12.15 20.22 -19.04
C PRO A 231 13.11 20.07 -20.21
N ILE A 232 13.20 18.86 -20.76
CA ILE A 232 14.04 18.57 -21.93
C ILE A 232 13.43 19.21 -23.18
N VAL A 233 14.19 20.11 -23.81
CA VAL A 233 13.78 20.73 -25.08
C VAL A 233 13.88 19.72 -26.22
N GLU A 234 12.74 19.37 -26.81
CA GLU A 234 12.68 18.37 -27.87
C GLU A 234 13.17 18.92 -29.22
N PRO A 235 14.19 18.30 -29.85
CA PRO A 235 14.70 18.75 -31.14
C PRO A 235 13.71 18.48 -32.28
N LYS A 236 13.56 19.45 -33.19
CA LYS A 236 12.70 19.36 -34.39
C LYS A 236 13.22 18.38 -35.46
N ARG A 237 14.51 18.04 -35.43
CA ARG A 237 15.13 17.17 -36.44
C ARG A 237 14.63 15.73 -36.27
N LYS A 238 14.52 15.00 -37.39
CA LYS A 238 14.06 13.60 -37.44
C LYS A 238 15.24 12.61 -37.56
N ASP A 239 16.40 12.94 -37.01
CA ASP A 239 17.55 12.03 -36.96
C ASP A 239 17.59 11.20 -35.66
N GLU A 240 18.46 10.20 -35.64
CA GLU A 240 18.58 9.21 -34.57
C GLU A 240 18.95 9.87 -33.23
N ALA A 241 19.86 10.86 -33.25
CA ALA A 241 20.23 11.59 -32.03
C ALA A 241 19.06 12.41 -31.48
N SER A 242 18.27 13.03 -32.36
CA SER A 242 17.05 13.74 -31.97
C SER A 242 15.97 12.79 -31.44
N SER A 243 15.89 11.58 -32.00
CA SER A 243 14.99 10.53 -31.49
C SER A 243 15.38 10.10 -30.08
N LEU A 244 16.67 9.92 -29.81
CA LEU A 244 17.18 9.60 -28.47
C LEU A 244 16.79 10.68 -27.45
N ILE A 245 16.97 11.97 -27.79
CA ILE A 245 16.59 13.07 -26.89
C ILE A 245 15.09 13.07 -26.61
N ARG A 246 14.24 12.83 -27.62
CA ARG A 246 12.78 12.71 -27.41
C ARG A 246 12.41 11.52 -26.52
N SER A 247 13.07 10.37 -26.70
CA SER A 247 12.87 9.21 -25.81
C SER A 247 13.28 9.52 -24.37
N LEU A 248 14.39 10.26 -24.15
CA LEU A 248 14.79 10.74 -22.82
C LEU A 248 13.77 11.74 -22.24
N ALA A 249 13.16 12.60 -23.07
CA ALA A 249 12.11 13.53 -22.65
C ALA A 249 10.85 12.81 -22.19
N THR A 250 10.39 11.79 -22.94
CA THR A 250 9.27 10.94 -22.51
C THR A 250 9.60 10.20 -21.21
N MET A 251 10.78 9.59 -21.11
CA MET A 251 11.23 8.92 -19.89
C MET A 251 11.27 9.86 -18.68
N GLN A 252 11.76 11.10 -18.85
CA GLN A 252 11.73 12.12 -17.79
C GLN A 252 10.29 12.41 -17.35
N ARG A 253 9.37 12.62 -18.29
CA ARG A 253 7.96 12.92 -18.01
C ARG A 253 7.28 11.79 -17.24
N ASP A 254 7.49 10.54 -17.67
CA ASP A 254 6.91 9.37 -17.03
C ASP A 254 7.50 9.14 -15.62
N LEU A 255 8.82 9.32 -15.46
CA LEU A 255 9.48 9.29 -14.15
C LEU A 255 8.92 10.36 -13.20
N ARG A 256 8.77 11.59 -13.67
CA ARG A 256 8.17 12.68 -12.89
C ARG A 256 6.76 12.31 -12.42
N GLY A 257 5.91 11.84 -13.33
CA GLY A 257 4.54 11.42 -13.00
C GLY A 257 4.50 10.29 -11.98
N MET A 258 5.37 9.28 -12.12
CA MET A 258 5.48 8.20 -11.12
C MET A 258 5.93 8.72 -9.76
N ILE A 259 6.92 9.63 -9.70
CA ILE A 259 7.41 10.23 -8.46
C ILE A 259 6.32 11.05 -7.77
N GLU A 260 5.55 11.84 -8.52
CA GLU A 260 4.41 12.60 -8.00
C GLU A 260 3.32 11.69 -7.41
N VAL A 261 2.99 10.59 -8.09
CA VAL A 261 2.03 9.59 -7.60
C VAL A 261 2.55 8.91 -6.33
N VAL A 262 3.82 8.49 -6.29
CA VAL A 262 4.42 7.87 -5.11
C VAL A 262 4.44 8.84 -3.93
N ARG A 263 4.80 10.11 -4.15
CA ARG A 263 4.79 11.15 -3.12
C ARG A 263 3.38 11.39 -2.57
N SER A 264 2.38 11.51 -3.45
CA SER A 264 0.98 11.66 -3.06
C SER A 264 0.49 10.47 -2.24
N ASN A 265 0.77 9.25 -2.69
CA ASN A 265 0.40 8.02 -1.98
C ASN A 265 1.09 7.91 -0.62
N ALA A 266 2.39 8.23 -0.52
CA ALA A 266 3.11 8.25 0.76
C ALA A 266 2.47 9.23 1.75
N HIS A 267 2.12 10.44 1.29
CA HIS A 267 1.42 11.42 2.13
C HIS A 267 0.02 10.93 2.55
N GLY A 268 -0.70 10.26 1.64
CA GLY A 268 -1.98 9.63 1.93
C GLY A 268 -1.87 8.53 2.99
N VAL A 269 -0.89 7.62 2.89
CA VAL A 269 -0.64 6.58 3.90
C VAL A 269 -0.29 7.19 5.25
N ASN A 270 0.53 8.24 5.29
CA ASN A 270 0.86 8.92 6.54
C ASN A 270 -0.38 9.51 7.21
N GLY A 271 -1.21 10.25 6.46
CA GLY A 271 -2.46 10.81 7.00
C GLY A 271 -3.48 9.75 7.41
N MET A 272 -3.57 8.63 6.70
CA MET A 272 -4.40 7.48 7.12
C MET A 272 -3.87 6.84 8.40
N SER A 273 -2.55 6.75 8.56
CA SER A 273 -1.91 6.21 9.75
C SER A 273 -2.16 7.09 10.96
N GLU A 274 -2.00 8.42 10.85
CA GLU A 274 -2.36 9.35 11.93
C GLU A 274 -3.83 9.21 12.37
N ARG A 275 -4.76 9.11 11.41
CA ARG A 275 -6.18 8.90 11.72
C ARG A 275 -6.44 7.55 12.39
N LEU A 276 -5.74 6.50 11.98
CA LEU A 276 -5.87 5.17 12.58
C LEU A 276 -5.31 5.15 14.00
N SER A 277 -4.19 5.84 14.24
CA SER A 277 -3.59 6.00 15.58
C SER A 277 -4.54 6.74 16.54
N GLN A 278 -5.17 7.82 16.07
CA GLN A 278 -6.22 8.50 16.84
C GLN A 278 -7.40 7.56 17.15
N GLY A 279 -7.86 6.80 16.14
CA GLY A 279 -8.91 5.80 16.35
C GLY A 279 -8.52 4.73 17.38
N CYS A 280 -7.26 4.30 17.39
CA CYS A 280 -6.76 3.38 18.41
C CYS A 280 -6.86 4.00 19.81
N HIS A 281 -6.48 5.27 19.98
CA HIS A 281 -6.64 5.96 21.27
C HIS A 281 -8.10 6.03 21.74
N ASP A 282 -9.02 6.32 20.84
CA ASP A 282 -10.46 6.41 21.16
C ASP A 282 -11.03 5.04 21.61
N VAL A 283 -10.66 3.96 20.91
CA VAL A 283 -11.11 2.61 21.27
C VAL A 283 -10.43 2.13 22.55
N ALA A 284 -9.16 2.48 22.80
CA ALA A 284 -8.49 2.19 24.06
C ALA A 284 -9.20 2.87 25.24
N GLY A 285 -9.52 4.16 25.11
CA GLY A 285 -10.29 4.90 26.10
C GLY A 285 -11.68 4.30 26.36
N SER A 286 -12.38 3.91 25.28
CA SER A 286 -13.70 3.26 25.37
C SER A 286 -13.61 1.88 26.05
N SER A 287 -12.57 1.10 25.75
CA SER A 287 -12.33 -0.20 26.38
C SER A 287 -12.09 -0.02 27.89
N GLN A 288 -11.26 0.96 28.28
CA GLN A 288 -11.03 1.29 29.69
C GLN A 288 -12.35 1.61 30.42
N GLN A 289 -13.22 2.44 29.80
CA GLN A 289 -14.54 2.76 30.35
C GLN A 289 -15.44 1.52 30.46
N GLN A 290 -15.43 0.66 29.45
CA GLN A 290 -16.19 -0.60 29.46
C GLN A 290 -15.72 -1.55 30.56
N SER A 291 -14.41 -1.62 30.83
CA SER A 291 -13.85 -2.41 31.94
C SER A 291 -14.32 -1.85 33.29
N ALA A 292 -14.26 -0.53 33.49
CA ALA A 292 -14.74 0.11 34.71
C ALA A 292 -16.26 -0.09 34.91
N ALA A 293 -17.04 0.01 33.84
CA ALA A 293 -18.47 -0.28 33.87
C ALA A 293 -18.74 -1.74 34.23
N ALA A 294 -18.00 -2.69 33.65
CA ALA A 294 -18.09 -4.11 34.00
C ALA A 294 -17.78 -4.34 35.48
N SER A 295 -16.71 -3.74 36.02
CA SER A 295 -16.40 -3.85 37.45
C SER A 295 -17.52 -3.32 38.34
N THR A 296 -18.18 -2.24 37.94
CA THR A 296 -19.31 -1.66 38.68
C THR A 296 -20.54 -2.57 38.60
N MET A 297 -20.83 -3.14 37.43
CA MET A 297 -21.91 -4.11 37.25
C MET A 297 -21.67 -5.39 38.04
N ALA A 298 -20.42 -5.86 38.14
CA ALA A 298 -20.06 -7.03 38.94
C ALA A 298 -20.35 -6.80 40.43
N ALA A 299 -20.00 -5.62 40.94
CA ALA A 299 -20.34 -5.23 42.31
C ALA A 299 -21.86 -5.21 42.53
N ALA A 300 -22.62 -4.61 41.60
CA ALA A 300 -24.08 -4.58 41.68
C ALA A 300 -24.71 -5.98 41.61
N ALA A 301 -24.17 -6.88 40.78
CA ALA A 301 -24.63 -8.27 40.72
C ALA A 301 -24.32 -9.05 42.01
N SER A 302 -23.18 -8.77 42.64
CA SER A 302 -22.85 -9.33 43.96
C SER A 302 -23.80 -8.83 45.05
N GLU A 303 -24.14 -7.54 45.07
CA GLU A 303 -25.14 -6.98 45.99
C GLU A 303 -26.54 -7.55 45.74
N MET A 304 -26.91 -7.75 44.47
CA MET A 304 -28.17 -8.38 44.10
C MET A 304 -28.25 -9.82 44.60
N THR A 305 -27.16 -10.57 44.48
CA THR A 305 -27.06 -11.95 44.99
C THR A 305 -27.23 -12.00 46.51
N ALA A 306 -26.56 -11.10 47.24
CA ALA A 306 -26.73 -10.98 48.69
C ALA A 306 -28.17 -10.62 49.08
N SER A 307 -28.81 -9.71 48.32
CA SER A 307 -30.20 -9.33 48.55
C SER A 307 -31.17 -10.51 48.30
N ILE A 308 -30.93 -11.30 47.26
CA ILE A 308 -31.70 -12.52 46.95
C ILE A 308 -31.61 -13.54 48.11
N GLU A 309 -30.42 -13.76 48.66
CA GLU A 309 -30.23 -14.62 49.84
C GLU A 309 -31.01 -14.10 51.04
N GLU A 310 -30.99 -12.79 51.28
CA GLU A 310 -31.71 -12.19 52.39
C GLU A 310 -33.23 -12.33 52.23
N ILE A 311 -33.76 -12.05 51.03
CA ILE A 311 -35.19 -12.22 50.73
C ILE A 311 -35.59 -13.69 50.85
N THR A 312 -34.74 -14.63 50.40
CA THR A 312 -34.97 -16.08 50.59
C THR A 312 -35.16 -16.42 52.07
N ARG A 313 -34.29 -15.90 52.94
CA ARG A 313 -34.39 -16.08 54.39
C ARG A 313 -35.64 -15.41 54.97
N HIS A 314 -36.04 -14.25 54.47
CA HIS A 314 -37.28 -13.59 54.87
C HIS A 314 -38.53 -14.38 54.48
N ALA A 315 -38.57 -14.90 53.26
CA ALA A 315 -39.65 -15.77 52.78
C ALA A 315 -39.75 -17.04 53.64
N GLY A 316 -38.64 -17.71 53.94
CA GLY A 316 -38.61 -18.86 54.84
C GLY A 316 -39.18 -18.55 56.23
N ARG A 317 -38.78 -17.42 56.83
CA ARG A 317 -39.34 -16.99 58.13
C ARG A 317 -40.83 -16.66 58.06
N ALA A 318 -41.29 -16.02 56.98
CA ALA A 318 -42.71 -15.74 56.79
C ALA A 318 -43.54 -17.02 56.66
N LEU A 319 -42.99 -18.04 55.98
CA LEU A 319 -43.60 -19.37 55.88
C LEU A 319 -43.74 -20.02 57.25
N ASP A 320 -42.67 -20.01 58.06
CA ASP A 320 -42.69 -20.56 59.42
C ASP A 320 -43.72 -19.85 60.30
N MET A 321 -43.80 -18.52 60.21
CA MET A 321 -44.80 -17.73 60.95
C MET A 321 -46.23 -18.04 60.50
N ALA A 322 -46.46 -18.22 59.19
CA ALA A 322 -47.77 -18.58 58.65
C ALA A 322 -48.19 -19.99 59.13
N ASN A 323 -47.28 -20.97 59.08
CA ASN A 323 -47.50 -22.32 59.60
C ASN A 323 -47.80 -22.32 61.11
N GLN A 324 -47.09 -21.50 61.88
CA GLN A 324 -47.34 -21.36 63.32
C GLN A 324 -48.72 -20.75 63.61
N ALA A 325 -49.09 -19.69 62.88
CA ALA A 325 -50.40 -19.06 63.01
C ALA A 325 -51.53 -20.02 62.58
N GLU A 326 -51.33 -20.84 61.55
CA GLU A 326 -52.27 -21.90 61.14
C GLU A 326 -52.48 -22.92 62.27
N ALA A 327 -51.39 -23.38 62.90
CA ALA A 327 -51.45 -24.32 64.02
C ALA A 327 -52.20 -23.72 65.23
N LEU A 328 -51.93 -22.45 65.57
CA LEU A 328 -52.62 -21.73 66.65
C LEU A 328 -54.11 -21.54 66.34
N ALA A 329 -54.46 -21.20 65.10
CA ALA A 329 -55.86 -21.06 64.67
C ALA A 329 -56.60 -22.41 64.74
N LYS A 330 -55.97 -23.51 64.28
CA LYS A 330 -56.53 -24.86 64.41
C LYS A 330 -56.77 -25.26 65.86
N ASP A 331 -55.81 -24.97 66.75
CA ASP A 331 -55.97 -25.28 68.17
C ASP A 331 -57.04 -24.40 68.83
N GLY A 332 -57.08 -23.10 68.50
CA GLY A 332 -58.14 -22.20 68.95
C GLY A 332 -59.53 -22.66 68.49
N GLY A 333 -59.67 -23.13 67.26
CA GLY A 333 -60.90 -23.69 66.73
C GLY A 333 -61.37 -24.93 67.50
N ARG A 334 -60.42 -25.82 67.85
CA ARG A 334 -60.68 -26.99 68.70
C ARG A 334 -61.17 -26.59 70.09
N VAL A 335 -60.53 -25.60 70.73
CA VAL A 335 -60.93 -25.10 72.05
C VAL A 335 -62.33 -24.49 72.00
N ILE A 336 -62.63 -23.68 70.99
CA ILE A 336 -63.97 -23.09 70.81
C ILE A 336 -65.04 -24.15 70.59
N HIS A 337 -64.75 -25.19 69.80
CA HIS A 337 -65.68 -26.30 69.63
C HIS A 337 -65.99 -27.02 70.95
N GLN A 338 -65.00 -27.15 71.84
CA GLN A 338 -65.20 -27.69 73.18
C GLN A 338 -66.06 -26.76 74.04
N VAL A 339 -65.83 -25.44 73.99
CA VAL A 339 -66.65 -24.45 74.72
C VAL A 339 -68.11 -24.50 74.29
N VAL A 340 -68.40 -24.61 72.99
CA VAL A 340 -69.78 -24.78 72.49
C VAL A 340 -70.43 -26.02 73.10
N LYS A 341 -69.72 -27.14 73.13
CA LYS A 341 -70.22 -28.41 73.71
C LYS A 341 -70.49 -28.29 75.20
N ASP A 342 -69.62 -27.61 75.95
CA ASP A 342 -69.77 -27.41 77.39
C ASP A 342 -70.94 -26.47 77.70
N MET A 343 -71.11 -25.39 76.92
CA MET A 343 -72.24 -24.46 77.04
C MET A 343 -73.59 -25.14 76.77
N ASP A 344 -73.66 -25.95 75.71
CA ASP A 344 -74.83 -26.79 75.41
C ASP A 344 -75.14 -27.78 76.56
N GLY A 345 -74.10 -28.31 77.21
CA GLY A 345 -74.22 -29.09 78.45
C GLY A 345 -74.82 -28.30 79.62
N ILE A 346 -74.33 -27.07 79.85
CA ILE A 346 -74.82 -26.17 80.91
C ILE A 346 -76.29 -25.79 80.66
N ALA A 347 -76.65 -25.44 79.43
CA ALA A 347 -78.03 -25.12 79.05
C ALA A 347 -78.99 -26.29 79.36
N ARG A 348 -78.62 -27.52 78.95
CA ARG A 348 -79.40 -28.72 79.28
C ARG A 348 -79.54 -28.95 80.78
N SER A 349 -78.45 -28.79 81.54
CA SER A 349 -78.46 -28.95 83.00
C SER A 349 -79.35 -27.92 83.70
N ALA A 350 -79.33 -26.66 83.23
CA ALA A 350 -80.19 -25.60 83.75
C ALA A 350 -81.67 -25.86 83.43
N GLN A 351 -81.99 -26.28 82.19
CA GLN A 351 -83.34 -26.67 81.79
C GLN A 351 -83.86 -27.86 82.60
N GLN A 352 -83.03 -28.88 82.82
CA GLN A 352 -83.39 -30.03 83.66
C GLN A 352 -83.65 -29.61 85.11
N SER A 353 -82.80 -28.73 85.66
CA SER A 353 -82.98 -28.20 87.02
C SER A 353 -84.26 -27.39 87.15
N ALA A 354 -84.57 -26.52 86.17
CA ALA A 354 -85.83 -25.80 86.11
C ALA A 354 -87.04 -26.75 86.10
N GLN A 355 -86.95 -27.86 85.35
CA GLN A 355 -88.02 -28.86 85.30
C GLN A 355 -88.23 -29.57 86.65
N VAL A 356 -87.15 -29.94 87.36
CA VAL A 356 -87.23 -30.53 88.71
C VAL A 356 -87.88 -29.55 89.70
N ILE A 357 -87.49 -28.29 89.65
CA ILE A 357 -88.03 -27.25 90.54
C ILE A 357 -89.51 -26.97 90.23
N ARG A 358 -89.93 -26.98 88.95
CA ARG A 358 -91.35 -26.89 88.58
C ARG A 358 -92.17 -28.06 89.12
N THR A 359 -91.61 -29.26 89.18
CA THR A 359 -92.26 -30.41 89.83
C THR A 359 -92.43 -30.16 91.32
N LEU A 360 -91.39 -29.65 92.00
CA LEU A 360 -91.46 -29.28 93.42
C LEU A 360 -92.50 -28.19 93.70
N ASP A 361 -92.64 -27.21 92.79
CA ASP A 361 -93.66 -26.16 92.88
C ASP A 361 -95.09 -26.74 92.86
N LYS A 362 -95.34 -27.69 91.95
CA LYS A 362 -96.62 -28.43 91.86
C LYS A 362 -96.89 -29.30 93.08
N GLU A 363 -95.88 -30.01 93.56
CA GLU A 363 -96.00 -30.81 94.79
C GLU A 363 -96.28 -29.93 96.01
N SER A 364 -95.63 -28.76 96.09
CA SER A 364 -95.87 -27.77 97.14
C SER A 364 -97.28 -27.18 97.08
N GLU A 365 -97.84 -26.96 95.89
CA GLU A 365 -99.23 -26.55 95.70
C GLU A 365 -100.21 -27.62 96.19
N ALA A 366 -99.94 -28.90 95.89
CA ALA A 366 -100.74 -30.01 96.40
C ALA A 366 -100.69 -30.08 97.95
N ILE A 367 -99.51 -29.91 98.55
CA ILE A 367 -99.36 -29.84 100.02
C ILE A 367 -100.14 -28.66 100.59
N PHE A 368 -100.07 -27.48 99.97
CA PHE A 368 -100.80 -26.29 100.41
C PHE A 368 -102.31 -26.55 100.44
N SER A 369 -102.86 -27.19 99.41
CA SER A 369 -104.27 -27.58 99.35
C SER A 369 -104.66 -28.52 100.50
N ILE A 370 -103.83 -29.54 100.79
CA ILE A 370 -104.06 -30.45 101.92
C ILE A 370 -104.05 -29.70 103.25
N ILE A 371 -103.10 -28.79 103.45
CA ILE A 371 -103.00 -27.98 104.68
C ILE A 371 -104.22 -27.08 104.86
N GLN A 372 -104.78 -26.51 103.79
CA GLN A 372 -106.05 -25.77 103.86
C GLN A 372 -107.22 -26.67 104.30
N VAL A 373 -107.29 -27.91 103.80
CA VAL A 373 -108.31 -28.88 104.24
C VAL A 373 -108.13 -29.23 105.73
N ILE A 374 -106.90 -29.49 106.18
CA ILE A 374 -106.61 -29.80 107.60
C ILE A 374 -106.96 -28.61 108.48
N LYS A 375 -106.65 -27.38 108.06
CA LYS A 375 -107.06 -26.17 108.77
C LYS A 375 -108.59 -26.07 108.86
N GLY A 376 -109.30 -26.34 107.75
CA GLY A 376 -110.75 -26.40 107.73
C GLY A 376 -111.32 -27.44 108.71
N ILE A 377 -110.71 -28.63 108.78
CA ILE A 377 -111.07 -29.68 109.74
C ILE A 377 -110.79 -29.22 111.17
N ALA A 378 -109.64 -28.59 111.44
CA ALA A 378 -109.29 -28.08 112.75
C ALA A 378 -110.25 -26.98 113.21
N ASP A 379 -110.62 -26.04 112.34
CA ASP A 379 -111.58 -24.98 112.64
C ASP A 379 -112.99 -25.55 112.86
N GLN A 380 -113.41 -26.55 112.07
CA GLN A 380 -114.65 -27.30 112.31
C GLN A 380 -114.62 -28.06 113.65
N THR A 381 -113.49 -28.69 113.98
CA THR A 381 -113.31 -29.44 115.24
C THR A 381 -113.33 -28.49 116.43
N ASN A 382 -112.74 -27.30 116.30
CA ASN A 382 -112.78 -26.24 117.30
C ASN A 382 -114.22 -25.74 117.54
N LEU A 383 -115.02 -25.58 116.48
CA LEU A 383 -116.45 -25.25 116.58
C LEU A 383 -117.28 -26.36 117.22
N LEU A 384 -117.04 -27.63 116.84
CA LEU A 384 -117.71 -28.79 117.45
C LEU A 384 -117.37 -28.91 118.94
N ALA A 385 -116.09 -28.72 119.30
CA ALA A 385 -115.61 -28.73 120.66
C ALA A 385 -116.20 -27.57 121.48
N LEU A 386 -116.33 -26.38 120.89
CA LEU A 386 -117.00 -25.24 121.51
C LEU A 386 -118.48 -25.54 121.81
N ASN A 387 -119.21 -26.12 120.85
CA ASN A 387 -120.59 -26.53 121.05
C ASN A 387 -120.72 -27.61 122.13
N ALA A 388 -119.79 -28.58 122.17
CA ALA A 388 -119.75 -29.60 123.22
C ALA A 388 -119.44 -29.02 124.60
N ALA A 389 -118.53 -28.05 124.71
CA ALA A 389 -118.21 -27.36 125.96
C ALA A 389 -119.39 -26.54 126.48
N ILE A 390 -120.14 -25.87 125.59
CA ILE A 390 -121.38 -25.15 125.91
C ILE A 390 -122.43 -26.13 126.47
N GLU A 391 -122.65 -27.27 125.81
CA GLU A 391 -123.67 -28.24 126.25
C GLU A 391 -123.26 -28.96 127.54
N ALA A 392 -121.96 -29.20 127.75
CA ALA A 392 -121.41 -29.73 129.00
C ALA A 392 -121.58 -28.75 130.17
N ALA A 393 -121.39 -27.44 129.96
CA ALA A 393 -121.69 -26.41 130.95
C ALA A 393 -123.20 -26.34 131.29
N ARG A 394 -124.06 -26.63 130.31
CA ARG A 394 -125.52 -26.67 130.46
C ARG A 394 -126.02 -27.85 131.30
N ALA A 395 -125.30 -28.98 131.28
CA ALA A 395 -125.61 -30.18 132.07
C ALA A 395 -125.19 -30.09 133.56
N GLY A 396 -124.58 -28.98 134.00
CA GLY A 396 -124.19 -28.76 135.40
C GLY A 396 -123.16 -29.77 135.91
N GLU A 397 -123.29 -30.22 137.18
CA GLU A 397 -122.32 -31.11 137.84
C GLU A 397 -122.12 -32.47 137.13
N GLN A 398 -123.13 -32.97 136.38
CA GLN A 398 -123.01 -34.22 135.60
C GLN A 398 -122.14 -34.06 134.34
N GLY A 399 -121.94 -32.82 133.86
CA GLY A 399 -121.20 -32.50 132.63
C GLY A 399 -119.71 -32.21 132.82
N ARG A 400 -119.19 -32.15 134.06
CA ARG A 400 -117.79 -31.73 134.33
C ARG A 400 -116.73 -32.55 133.59
N GLY A 401 -116.90 -33.87 133.52
CA GLY A 401 -115.96 -34.75 132.80
C GLY A 401 -115.97 -34.47 131.28
N PHE A 402 -117.15 -34.20 130.71
CA PHE A 402 -117.30 -33.86 129.29
C PHE A 402 -116.77 -32.45 128.98
N ALA A 403 -116.93 -31.48 129.88
CA ALA A 403 -116.41 -30.13 129.70
C ALA A 403 -114.88 -30.12 129.60
N VAL A 404 -114.18 -30.89 130.44
CA VAL A 404 -112.71 -31.03 130.39
C VAL A 404 -112.25 -31.64 129.07
N VAL A 405 -112.94 -32.68 128.58
CA VAL A 405 -112.62 -33.29 127.28
C VAL A 405 -112.89 -32.32 126.14
N ALA A 406 -114.00 -31.58 126.17
CA ALA A 406 -114.33 -30.59 125.15
C ALA A 406 -113.32 -29.44 125.11
N ASP A 407 -112.87 -28.93 126.26
CA ASP A 407 -111.80 -27.91 126.32
C ASP A 407 -110.45 -28.45 125.85
N GLU A 408 -110.12 -29.71 126.13
CA GLU A 408 -108.90 -30.35 125.62
C GLU A 408 -108.95 -30.54 124.09
N VAL A 409 -110.09 -30.96 123.54
CA VAL A 409 -110.31 -31.05 122.08
C VAL A 409 -110.25 -29.66 121.44
N ARG A 410 -110.82 -28.63 122.08
CA ARG A 410 -110.75 -27.23 121.62
C ARG A 410 -109.31 -26.72 121.60
N SER A 411 -108.55 -26.99 122.66
CA SER A 411 -107.11 -26.66 122.75
C SER A 411 -106.30 -27.37 121.67
N LEU A 412 -106.55 -28.68 121.44
CA LEU A 412 -105.89 -29.45 120.40
C LEU A 412 -106.23 -28.96 119.00
N ALA A 413 -107.50 -28.61 118.74
CA ALA A 413 -107.95 -28.02 117.49
C ALA A 413 -107.31 -26.65 117.24
N GLY A 414 -107.21 -25.80 118.28
CA GLY A 414 -106.50 -24.52 118.23
C GLY A 414 -105.00 -24.68 117.93
N ARG A 415 -104.32 -25.64 118.58
CA ARG A 415 -102.92 -25.98 118.28
C ARG A 415 -102.74 -26.53 116.87
N THR A 416 -103.70 -27.31 116.38
CA THR A 416 -103.70 -27.85 115.01
C THR A 416 -103.88 -26.73 113.98
N SER A 417 -104.80 -25.78 114.21
CA SER A 417 -105.01 -24.60 113.34
C SER A 417 -103.79 -23.67 113.33
N ALA A 418 -103.14 -23.46 114.48
CA ALA A 418 -101.89 -22.71 114.57
C ALA A 418 -100.75 -23.40 113.80
N SER A 419 -100.60 -24.72 113.96
CA SER A 419 -99.56 -25.50 113.27
C SER A 419 -99.78 -25.55 111.76
N THR A 420 -101.03 -25.68 111.29
CA THR A 420 -101.34 -25.62 109.86
C THR A 420 -101.10 -24.23 109.27
N GLN A 421 -101.32 -23.17 110.04
CA GLN A 421 -100.98 -21.81 109.61
C GLN A 421 -99.46 -21.61 109.47
N GLU A 422 -98.66 -22.15 110.39
CA GLU A 422 -97.19 -22.14 110.28
C GLU A 422 -96.70 -22.95 109.07
N ILE A 423 -97.24 -24.15 108.85
CA ILE A 423 -96.91 -24.97 107.67
C ILE A 423 -97.35 -24.26 106.39
N ALA A 424 -98.53 -23.63 106.35
CA ALA A 424 -98.98 -22.86 105.20
C ALA A 424 -98.04 -21.70 104.87
N SER A 425 -97.51 -21.00 105.88
CA SER A 425 -96.48 -19.97 105.69
C SER A 425 -95.17 -20.56 105.15
N MET A 426 -94.74 -21.72 105.67
CA MET A 426 -93.54 -22.41 105.19
C MET A 426 -93.68 -22.87 103.74
N VAL A 427 -94.81 -23.46 103.36
CA VAL A 427 -95.12 -23.88 101.99
C VAL A 427 -95.20 -22.66 101.06
N GLY A 428 -95.80 -21.55 101.50
CA GLY A 428 -95.81 -20.31 100.73
C GLY A 428 -94.40 -19.76 100.46
N ARG A 429 -93.49 -19.86 101.44
CA ARG A 429 -92.06 -19.52 101.23
C ARG A 429 -91.37 -20.48 100.27
N ILE A 430 -91.66 -21.78 100.34
CA ILE A 430 -91.13 -22.77 99.40
C ILE A 430 -91.57 -22.43 97.97
N GLN A 431 -92.87 -22.15 97.76
CA GLN A 431 -93.42 -21.75 96.45
C GLN A 431 -92.79 -20.45 95.91
N GLN A 432 -92.54 -19.47 96.78
CA GLN A 432 -91.86 -18.25 96.36
C GLN A 432 -90.42 -18.55 95.91
N ASN A 433 -89.67 -19.32 96.71
CA ASN A 433 -88.30 -19.69 96.41
C ASN A 433 -88.18 -20.57 95.16
N THR A 434 -89.13 -21.49 94.92
CA THR A 434 -89.16 -22.33 93.71
C THR A 434 -89.38 -21.48 92.46
N ARG A 435 -90.30 -20.51 92.51
CA ARG A 435 -90.52 -19.58 91.38
C ARG A 435 -89.29 -18.73 91.09
N GLU A 436 -88.68 -18.16 92.11
CA GLU A 436 -87.43 -17.39 91.96
C GLU A 436 -86.29 -18.24 91.37
N ALA A 437 -86.19 -19.50 91.79
CA ALA A 437 -85.20 -20.43 91.25
C ALA A 437 -85.48 -20.81 89.79
N VAL A 438 -86.75 -20.98 89.38
CA VAL A 438 -87.11 -21.21 87.97
C VAL A 438 -86.76 -19.99 87.12
N THR A 439 -87.11 -18.77 87.55
CA THR A 439 -86.75 -17.54 86.85
C THR A 439 -85.23 -17.41 86.68
N SER A 440 -84.46 -17.67 87.74
CA SER A 440 -82.99 -17.64 87.69
C SER A 440 -82.42 -18.68 86.71
N MET A 441 -83.02 -19.87 86.62
CA MET A 441 -82.61 -20.89 85.66
C MET A 441 -82.93 -20.49 84.22
N GLU A 442 -84.09 -19.88 83.96
CA GLU A 442 -84.48 -19.38 82.62
C GLU A 442 -83.60 -18.20 82.16
N GLU A 443 -83.26 -17.29 83.08
CA GLU A 443 -82.24 -16.25 82.85
C GLU A 443 -80.88 -16.86 82.55
N GLY A 444 -80.48 -17.91 83.28
CA GLY A 444 -79.25 -18.67 83.05
C GLY A 444 -79.19 -19.27 81.65
N VAL A 445 -80.28 -19.89 81.18
CA VAL A 445 -80.39 -20.42 79.80
C VAL A 445 -80.24 -19.28 78.78
N THR A 446 -80.91 -18.15 79.00
CA THR A 446 -80.81 -16.98 78.12
C THR A 446 -79.38 -16.43 78.05
N GLN A 447 -78.65 -16.45 79.16
CA GLN A 447 -77.26 -16.01 79.21
C GLN A 447 -76.32 -16.98 78.47
N VAL A 448 -76.58 -18.29 78.56
CA VAL A 448 -75.87 -19.30 77.78
C VAL A 448 -76.11 -19.11 76.28
N ASP A 449 -77.35 -18.85 75.85
CA ASP A 449 -77.67 -18.58 74.44
C ASP A 449 -76.90 -17.37 73.89
N LYS A 450 -76.81 -16.28 74.67
CA LYS A 450 -75.97 -15.12 74.32
C LYS A 450 -74.49 -15.50 74.23
N GLY A 451 -74.00 -16.32 75.17
CA GLY A 451 -72.64 -16.85 75.13
C GLY A 451 -72.35 -17.69 73.89
N MET A 452 -73.32 -18.51 73.46
CA MET A 452 -73.19 -19.30 72.22
C MET A 452 -73.12 -18.41 70.98
N ALA A 453 -73.91 -17.32 70.92
CA ALA A 453 -73.87 -16.38 69.80
C ALA A 453 -72.47 -15.72 69.65
N VAL A 454 -71.88 -15.28 70.76
CA VAL A 454 -70.50 -14.73 70.77
C VAL A 454 -69.49 -15.81 70.36
N THR A 455 -69.67 -17.05 70.83
CA THR A 455 -68.78 -18.16 70.49
C THR A 455 -68.81 -18.49 68.99
N ALA A 456 -69.98 -18.37 68.34
CA ALA A 456 -70.11 -18.53 66.89
C ALA A 456 -69.40 -17.43 66.09
N GLU A 457 -69.37 -16.19 66.61
CA GLU A 457 -68.58 -15.10 66.01
C GLU A 457 -67.07 -15.38 66.13
N VAL A 458 -66.61 -15.87 67.28
CA VAL A 458 -65.21 -16.26 67.48
C VAL A 458 -64.83 -17.41 66.55
N GLU A 459 -65.69 -18.42 66.38
CA GLU A 459 -65.46 -19.52 65.45
C GLU A 459 -65.32 -19.03 64.00
N ARG A 460 -66.14 -18.04 63.59
CA ARG A 460 -66.02 -17.40 62.27
C ARG A 460 -64.68 -16.67 62.12
N ALA A 461 -64.29 -15.87 63.12
CA ALA A 461 -63.01 -15.17 63.10
C ALA A 461 -61.81 -16.14 63.01
N ILE A 462 -61.86 -17.27 63.70
CA ILE A 462 -60.81 -18.31 63.62
C ILE A 462 -60.75 -18.93 62.22
N ARG A 463 -61.89 -19.20 61.58
CA ARG A 463 -61.93 -19.67 60.17
C ARG A 463 -61.32 -18.65 59.22
N ASP A 464 -61.63 -17.37 59.40
CA ASP A 464 -61.10 -16.29 58.57
C ASP A 464 -59.57 -16.18 58.73
N ILE A 465 -59.05 -16.31 59.97
CA ILE A 465 -57.61 -16.37 60.25
C ILE A 465 -56.96 -17.57 59.54
N LEU A 466 -57.59 -18.75 59.59
CA LEU A 466 -57.09 -19.96 58.93
C LEU A 466 -56.99 -19.76 57.40
N GLN A 467 -58.03 -19.18 56.79
CA GLN A 467 -58.01 -18.89 55.36
C GLN A 467 -56.92 -17.87 55.01
N ALA A 468 -56.76 -16.82 55.82
CA ALA A 468 -55.72 -15.82 55.61
C ALA A 468 -54.31 -16.40 55.72
N THR A 469 -54.08 -17.36 56.63
CA THR A 469 -52.79 -18.05 56.77
C THR A 469 -52.48 -18.98 55.60
N LEU A 470 -53.50 -19.69 55.08
CA LEU A 470 -53.35 -20.49 53.86
C LEU A 470 -52.98 -19.61 52.65
N ASN A 471 -53.68 -18.50 52.45
CA ASN A 471 -53.37 -17.56 51.38
C ASN A 471 -51.95 -16.95 51.54
N THR A 472 -51.53 -16.68 52.77
CA THR A 472 -50.16 -16.19 53.06
C THR A 472 -49.11 -17.24 52.68
N THR A 473 -49.37 -18.50 52.99
CA THR A 473 -48.50 -19.63 52.63
C THR A 473 -48.33 -19.76 51.12
N GLU A 474 -49.44 -19.65 50.37
CA GLU A 474 -49.42 -19.66 48.90
C GLU A 474 -48.59 -18.49 48.34
N LEU A 475 -48.81 -17.28 48.84
CA LEU A 475 -48.05 -16.09 48.43
C LEU A 475 -46.54 -16.24 48.68
N VAL A 476 -46.17 -16.80 49.83
CA VAL A 476 -44.75 -17.03 50.18
C VAL A 476 -44.11 -18.09 49.28
N ASN A 477 -44.85 -19.11 48.87
CA ASN A 477 -44.36 -20.09 47.89
C ASN A 477 -44.14 -19.45 46.50
N ASP A 478 -45.05 -18.58 46.06
CA ASP A 478 -44.89 -17.84 44.80
C ASP A 478 -43.71 -16.86 44.83
N ILE A 479 -43.51 -16.18 45.96
CA ILE A 479 -42.32 -15.35 46.20
C ILE A 479 -41.05 -16.21 46.10
N SER A 480 -41.04 -17.38 46.72
CA SER A 480 -39.88 -18.30 46.68
C SER A 480 -39.55 -18.76 45.27
N ARG A 481 -40.57 -19.05 44.45
CA ARG A 481 -40.40 -19.36 43.02
C ARG A 481 -39.78 -18.19 42.25
N THR A 482 -40.30 -16.99 42.44
CA THR A 482 -39.82 -15.77 41.78
C THR A 482 -38.37 -15.45 42.16
N ILE A 483 -38.01 -15.65 43.43
CA ILE A 483 -36.62 -15.51 43.92
C ILE A 483 -35.69 -16.50 43.22
N GLY A 484 -36.13 -17.74 42.99
CA GLY A 484 -35.37 -18.73 42.22
C GLY A 484 -35.07 -18.28 40.78
N GLU A 485 -36.07 -17.72 40.09
CA GLU A 485 -35.89 -17.15 38.75
C GLU A 485 -34.94 -15.94 38.77
N GLN A 486 -35.05 -15.07 39.79
CA GLN A 486 -34.19 -13.90 39.96
C GLN A 486 -32.73 -14.29 40.25
N SER A 487 -32.51 -15.39 40.99
CA SER A 487 -31.17 -15.95 41.23
C SER A 487 -30.51 -16.43 39.94
N LEU A 488 -31.26 -17.14 39.08
CA LEU A 488 -30.77 -17.55 37.76
C LEU A 488 -30.41 -16.35 36.87
N ALA A 489 -31.27 -15.33 36.85
CA ALA A 489 -31.00 -14.10 36.10
C ALA A 489 -29.76 -13.35 36.62
N SER A 490 -29.58 -13.27 37.95
CA SER A 490 -28.41 -12.64 38.58
C SER A 490 -27.09 -13.36 38.23
N ASN A 491 -27.11 -14.70 38.20
CA ASN A 491 -25.95 -15.49 37.77
C ASN A 491 -25.61 -15.26 36.30
N GLU A 492 -26.61 -15.23 35.42
CA GLU A 492 -26.39 -14.93 33.99
C GLU A 492 -25.82 -13.51 33.80
N ILE A 493 -26.35 -12.52 34.51
CA ILE A 493 -25.81 -11.14 34.49
C ILE A 493 -24.33 -11.15 34.91
N SER A 494 -23.98 -11.85 35.99
CA SER A 494 -22.61 -11.94 36.47
C SER A 494 -21.66 -12.53 35.42
N HIS A 495 -22.08 -13.62 34.75
CA HIS A 495 -21.30 -14.23 33.67
C HIS A 495 -21.15 -13.30 32.46
N GLN A 496 -22.22 -12.59 32.06
CA GLN A 496 -22.14 -11.61 30.97
C GLN A 496 -21.19 -10.45 31.30
N VAL A 497 -21.18 -10.00 32.55
CA VAL A 497 -20.26 -8.95 33.02
C VAL A 497 -18.80 -9.40 32.95
N GLU A 498 -18.49 -10.64 33.34
CA GLU A 498 -17.15 -11.21 33.20
C GLU A 498 -16.71 -11.27 31.72
N MET A 499 -17.60 -11.69 30.81
CA MET A 499 -17.30 -11.69 29.38
C MET A 499 -17.04 -10.28 28.84
N ILE A 500 -17.82 -9.28 29.27
CA ILE A 500 -17.60 -7.87 28.88
C ILE A 500 -16.22 -7.38 29.36
N ALA A 501 -15.83 -7.72 30.58
CA ALA A 501 -14.51 -7.37 31.12
C ALA A 501 -13.39 -8.02 30.29
N GLY A 502 -13.50 -9.32 29.98
CA GLY A 502 -12.53 -10.02 29.14
C GLY A 502 -12.45 -9.49 27.71
N MET A 503 -13.58 -9.09 27.12
CA MET A 503 -13.63 -8.43 25.81
C MET A 503 -12.90 -7.09 25.82
N SER A 504 -13.08 -6.29 26.87
CA SER A 504 -12.39 -5.01 27.02
C SER A 504 -10.87 -5.18 27.14
N GLU A 505 -10.40 -6.17 27.90
CA GLU A 505 -8.97 -6.49 28.00
C GLU A 505 -8.40 -6.93 26.65
N ASN A 506 -9.11 -7.81 25.94
CA ASN A 506 -8.69 -8.28 24.61
C ASN A 506 -8.67 -7.13 23.58
N ASN A 507 -9.66 -6.24 23.61
CA ASN A 507 -9.67 -5.03 22.77
C ASN A 507 -8.43 -4.18 23.04
N SER A 508 -8.13 -3.91 24.32
CA SER A 508 -6.97 -3.11 24.72
C SER A 508 -5.65 -3.69 24.17
N ARG A 509 -5.50 -5.02 24.17
CA ARG A 509 -4.35 -5.70 23.55
C ARG A 509 -4.30 -5.51 22.03
N ILE A 510 -5.41 -5.79 21.33
CA ILE A 510 -5.49 -5.69 19.85
C ILE A 510 -5.21 -4.24 19.40
N ILE A 511 -5.70 -3.27 20.14
CA ILE A 511 -5.50 -1.84 19.86
C ILE A 511 -4.03 -1.46 20.02
N GLY A 512 -3.33 -2.01 21.03
CA GLY A 512 -1.89 -1.83 21.18
C GLY A 512 -1.10 -2.37 19.97
N GLU A 513 -1.46 -3.55 19.48
CA GLU A 513 -0.85 -4.14 18.27
C GLU A 513 -1.15 -3.31 17.01
N THR A 514 -2.39 -2.80 16.90
CA THR A 514 -2.83 -1.96 15.78
C THR A 514 -2.11 -0.61 15.79
N ALA A 515 -1.95 0.01 16.95
CA ALA A 515 -1.19 1.26 17.11
C ALA A 515 0.28 1.07 16.69
N SER A 516 0.94 -0.01 17.13
CA SER A 516 2.31 -0.33 16.72
C SER A 516 2.44 -0.50 15.20
N THR A 517 1.51 -1.24 14.59
CA THR A 517 1.49 -1.44 13.12
C THR A 517 1.27 -0.12 12.38
N THR A 518 0.47 0.77 12.96
CA THR A 518 0.19 2.10 12.41
C THR A 518 1.43 2.99 12.43
N ASP A 519 2.21 2.95 13.51
CA ASP A 519 3.49 3.67 13.60
C ASP A 519 4.50 3.12 12.58
N GLU A 520 4.53 1.80 12.34
CA GLU A 520 5.35 1.20 11.29
C GLU A 520 4.95 1.68 9.89
N LEU A 521 3.64 1.78 9.61
CA LEU A 521 3.11 2.31 8.34
C LEU A 521 3.49 3.78 8.13
N ALA A 522 3.37 4.61 9.16
CA ALA A 522 3.80 6.01 9.12
C ALA A 522 5.31 6.10 8.86
N GLY A 523 6.11 5.27 9.53
CA GLY A 523 7.56 5.17 9.30
C GLY A 523 7.92 4.73 7.88
N LEU A 524 7.22 3.75 7.31
CA LEU A 524 7.40 3.30 5.92
C LEU A 524 7.01 4.38 4.92
N ALA A 525 5.89 5.07 5.15
CA ALA A 525 5.46 6.20 4.33
C ALA A 525 6.48 7.34 4.35
N GLY A 526 7.03 7.67 5.52
CA GLY A 526 8.10 8.64 5.68
C GLY A 526 9.38 8.25 4.90
N LYS A 527 9.82 6.99 5.02
CA LYS A 527 10.96 6.46 4.24
C LYS A 527 10.71 6.48 2.73
N LEU A 528 9.48 6.18 2.30
CA LEU A 528 9.08 6.24 0.89
C LEU A 528 9.13 7.68 0.37
N SER A 529 8.58 8.64 1.12
CA SER A 529 8.66 10.07 0.81
C SER A 529 10.12 10.51 0.69
N GLN A 530 10.96 10.19 1.68
CA GLN A 530 12.38 10.55 1.65
C GLN A 530 13.13 9.95 0.45
N SER A 531 12.77 8.71 0.05
CA SER A 531 13.38 8.04 -1.10
C SER A 531 13.05 8.74 -2.42
N VAL A 532 11.83 9.27 -2.55
CA VAL A 532 11.42 10.03 -3.73
C VAL A 532 11.83 11.50 -3.68
N ASP A 533 12.01 12.09 -2.49
CA ASP A 533 12.51 13.46 -2.31
C ASP A 533 13.95 13.65 -2.82
N ARG A 534 14.70 12.54 -3.02
CA ARG A 534 15.99 12.57 -3.73
C ARG A 534 15.85 13.10 -5.16
N PHE A 535 14.68 12.94 -5.77
CA PHE A 535 14.41 13.43 -7.12
C PHE A 535 13.84 14.84 -7.08
N SER A 536 14.55 15.81 -7.67
CA SER A 536 14.04 17.17 -7.81
C SER A 536 13.14 17.26 -9.05
N LEU A 537 11.84 17.44 -8.80
CA LEU A 537 10.82 17.71 -9.81
C LEU A 537 10.78 19.19 -10.22
#